data_AF-A0A4U0F7N4-F1
#
_entry.id   AF-A0A4U0F7N4-F1
#
_cell.length_a   1.000
_cell.length_b   1.000
_cell.length_c   1.000
_cell.angle_alpha   90.00
_cell.angle_beta   90.00
_cell.angle_gamma   90.00
#
_symmetry.space_group_name_H-M   'P 1'
#
loop_
_entity.id
_entity.type
_entity.pdbx_description
1 polymer ?
#
loop_
_entity_poly.entity_id
_entity_poly.type
_entity_poly.pdbx_seq_one_letter_code
_entity_poly.pdbx_strand_id
1 'polypeptide(L)'
;MKTVWMATLIGSSVLLAGVLLRQKLPAGWWTRFGAHLALSAMAIYALNFSGWITGFYIPLNPATIGAAALLGLPGIALVAGLQMTFVS
;
A
#
# COMPACT_ATOMS: atom_id res chain seq x y z
N MET A 1 -22.07 0.64 19.51
CA MET A 1 -21.77 1.45 18.30
C MET A 1 -20.57 0.94 17.51
N LYS A 2 -19.42 0.63 18.13
CA LYS A 2 -18.21 0.10 17.45
C LYS A 2 -18.44 -1.17 16.61
N THR A 3 -19.26 -2.10 17.10
CA THR A 3 -19.58 -3.37 16.43
C THR A 3 -20.33 -3.19 15.11
N VAL A 4 -21.21 -2.19 15.03
CA VAL A 4 -21.98 -1.89 13.81
C VAL A 4 -21.05 -1.36 12.72
N TRP A 5 -20.11 -0.48 13.08
CA TRP A 5 -19.08 0.02 12.16
C TRP A 5 -18.15 -1.09 11.67
N MET A 6 -17.69 -1.97 12.56
CA MET A 6 -16.88 -3.13 12.17
C MET A 6 -17.64 -4.08 11.24
N ALA A 7 -18.89 -4.42 11.57
CA ALA A 7 -19.70 -5.30 10.74
C ALA A 7 -19.97 -4.69 9.35
N THR A 8 -20.22 -3.38 9.30
CA THR A 8 -20.40 -2.66 8.04
C THR A 8 -19.12 -2.65 7.21
N LEU A 9 -17.97 -2.34 7.84
CA LEU A 9 -16.67 -2.34 7.17
C LEU A 9 -16.31 -3.72 6.61
N ILE A 10 -16.54 -4.77 7.38
CA ILE A 10 -16.31 -6.16 6.97
C ILE A 10 -17.26 -6.52 5.81
N GLY A 11 -18.56 -6.25 5.94
CA GLY A 11 -19.54 -6.52 4.89
C GLY A 11 -19.23 -5.78 3.59
N SER A 12 -18.92 -4.49 3.66
CA SER A 12 -18.54 -3.68 2.50
C SER A 12 -17.23 -4.16 1.86
N SER A 13 -16.25 -4.58 2.67
CA SER A 13 -14.99 -5.13 2.14
C SER A 13 -15.20 -6.47 1.43
N VAL A 14 -16.04 -7.35 1.97
CA VAL A 14 -16.38 -8.63 1.34
C VAL A 14 -17.13 -8.42 0.02
N LEU A 15 -18.09 -7.49 -0.01
CA LEU A 15 -18.80 -7.14 -1.24
C LEU A 15 -17.85 -6.55 -2.29
N LEU A 16 -16.95 -5.64 -1.89
CA LEU A 16 -15.96 -5.04 -2.79
C LEU A 16 -15.01 -6.10 -3.35
N ALA A 17 -14.53 -7.02 -2.51
CA ALA A 17 -13.70 -8.14 -2.95
C ALA A 17 -14.46 -9.04 -3.94
N GLY A 18 -15.74 -9.32 -3.68
CA GLY A 18 -16.60 -10.07 -4.60
C GLY A 18 -16.78 -9.39 -5.96
N VAL A 19 -16.90 -8.07 -5.99
CA VAL A 19 -16.97 -7.27 -7.23
C VAL A 19 -15.63 -7.30 -7.97
N LEU A 20 -14.51 -7.11 -7.27
CA LEU A 20 -13.17 -7.14 -7.86
C LEU A 20 -12.83 -8.50 -8.47
N LEU A 21 -13.19 -9.60 -7.81
CA LEU A 21 -12.96 -10.96 -8.32
C LEU A 21 -13.83 -11.30 -9.54
N ARG A 22 -15.02 -10.69 -9.65
CA ARG A 22 -15.89 -10.83 -10.83
C ARG A 22 -15.42 -9.99 -12.00
N GLN A 23 -14.65 -8.94 -11.75
CA GLN A 23 -14.11 -8.10 -12.79
C GLN A 23 -13.01 -8.88 -13.51
N LYS A 24 -13.24 -9.24 -14.78
CA LYS A 24 -12.21 -9.83 -15.63
C LYS A 24 -11.11 -8.79 -15.84
N LEU A 25 -10.06 -8.91 -15.03
CA LEU A 25 -8.87 -8.07 -15.18
C LEU A 25 -8.31 -8.31 -16.59
N PRO A 26 -8.14 -7.26 -17.41
CA PRO A 26 -7.55 -7.43 -18.73
C PRO A 26 -6.17 -8.07 -18.59
N ALA A 27 -5.78 -8.93 -19.53
CA ALA A 27 -4.54 -9.73 -19.43
C ALA A 27 -3.26 -8.88 -19.22
N GLY A 28 -3.29 -7.58 -19.54
CA GLY A 28 -2.21 -6.62 -19.27
C GLY A 28 -2.28 -5.88 -17.91
N TRP A 29 -3.23 -6.22 -17.03
CA TRP A 29 -3.36 -5.59 -15.73
C TRP A 29 -2.20 -5.96 -14.81
N TRP A 30 -1.76 -7.22 -14.83
CA TRP A 30 -0.61 -7.69 -14.03
C TRP A 30 0.71 -7.00 -14.40
N THR A 31 0.95 -6.77 -15.70
CA THR A 31 2.15 -6.06 -16.16
C THR A 31 2.10 -4.58 -15.79
N ARG A 32 0.95 -3.92 -15.92
CA ARG A 32 0.77 -2.53 -15.51
C ARG A 32 0.88 -2.35 -13.99
N PHE A 33 0.31 -3.28 -13.23
CA PHE A 33 0.44 -3.33 -11.77
C PHE A 33 1.90 -3.57 -11.35
N GLY A 34 2.58 -4.54 -11.96
CA GLY A 34 4.00 -4.82 -11.72
C GLY A 34 4.92 -3.63 -12.07
N ALA A 35 4.62 -2.90 -13.15
CA ALA A 35 5.35 -1.69 -13.49
C ALA A 35 5.17 -0.57 -12.45
N HIS A 36 3.95 -0.41 -11.93
CA HIS A 36 3.69 0.51 -10.82
C HIS A 36 4.38 0.07 -9.53
N LEU A 37 4.42 -1.25 -9.29
CA LEU A 37 5.13 -1.86 -8.17
C LEU A 37 6.64 -1.57 -8.22
N ALA A 38 7.24 -1.74 -9.39
CA ALA A 38 8.65 -1.43 -9.64
C ALA A 38 8.95 0.07 -9.53
N LEU A 39 8.07 0.92 -10.07
CA LEU A 39 8.19 2.39 -9.94
C LEU A 39 8.11 2.85 -8.49
N SER A 40 7.18 2.33 -7.70
CA SER A 40 7.09 2.67 -6.28
C SER A 40 8.30 2.16 -5.50
N ALA A 41 8.83 0.98 -5.82
CA ALA A 41 10.08 0.50 -5.23
C ALA A 41 11.27 1.42 -5.56
N MET A 42 11.38 1.87 -6.81
CA MET A 42 12.39 2.85 -7.23
C MET A 42 12.23 4.19 -6.51
N ALA A 43 11.00 4.67 -6.33
CA ALA A 43 10.72 5.91 -5.60
C ALA A 43 11.10 5.79 -4.11
N ILE A 44 10.76 4.68 -3.44
CA ILE A 44 11.17 4.43 -2.04
C ILE A 44 12.71 4.36 -1.94
N TYR A 45 13.37 3.70 -2.90
CA TYR A 45 14.82 3.61 -2.94
C TYR A 45 15.48 4.98 -3.12
N ALA A 46 15.00 5.77 -4.07
CA ALA A 46 15.48 7.13 -4.31
C ALA A 46 15.26 8.04 -3.08
N LEU A 47 14.11 7.93 -2.40
CA LEU A 47 13.83 8.68 -1.18
C LEU A 47 14.78 8.30 -0.04
N ASN A 48 15.00 7.00 0.20
CA ASN A 48 15.95 6.52 1.21
C ASN A 48 17.39 7.00 0.90
N PHE A 49 17.80 7.00 -0.36
CA PHE A 49 19.16 7.38 -0.75
C PHE A 49 19.38 8.90 -0.86
N SER A 50 18.33 9.68 -1.14
CA SER A 50 18.41 11.14 -1.29
C SER A 50 18.70 11.89 0.01
N GLY A 51 18.50 11.24 1.17
CA GLY A 51 18.59 11.90 2.47
C GLY A 51 17.48 12.91 2.75
N TRP A 52 16.45 13.04 1.89
CA TRP A 52 15.30 13.92 2.18
C TRP A 52 14.53 13.54 3.43
N ILE A 53 14.52 12.25 3.78
CA ILE A 53 13.93 11.73 5.00
C ILE A 53 15.09 11.27 5.90
N THR A 54 15.87 12.23 6.41
CA THR A 54 16.94 11.94 7.37
C THR A 54 16.35 11.35 8.66
N GLY A 55 16.61 10.07 8.94
CA GLY A 55 16.21 9.38 10.18
C GLY A 55 15.08 8.35 10.04
N PHE A 56 14.47 8.20 8.86
CA PHE A 56 13.40 7.23 8.63
C PHE A 56 13.79 6.23 7.53
N TYR A 57 14.19 5.02 7.94
CA TYR A 57 14.49 3.92 7.02
C TYR A 57 13.19 3.15 6.73
N ILE A 58 12.66 3.34 5.51
CA ILE A 58 11.49 2.58 5.07
C ILE A 58 11.98 1.23 4.54
N PRO A 59 11.64 0.10 5.21
CA PRO A 59 12.14 -1.20 4.80
C PRO A 59 11.63 -1.55 3.39
N LEU A 60 12.53 -1.97 2.50
CA LEU A 60 12.18 -2.50 1.17
C LEU A 60 11.71 -3.95 1.32
N ASN A 61 10.43 -4.16 1.61
CA ASN A 61 9.82 -5.48 1.63
C ASN A 61 8.57 -5.50 0.72
N PRO A 62 8.06 -6.68 0.34
CA PRO A 62 6.93 -6.77 -0.58
C PRO A 62 5.68 -6.05 -0.09
N ALA A 63 5.49 -5.95 1.23
CA ALA A 63 4.33 -5.29 1.83
C ALA A 63 4.42 -3.75 1.75
N THR A 64 5.59 -3.15 2.03
CA THR A 64 5.79 -1.69 1.91
C THR A 64 5.80 -1.23 0.46
N ILE A 65 6.43 -2.01 -0.41
CA ILE A 65 6.41 -1.78 -1.86
C ILE A 65 4.98 -1.86 -2.39
N GLY A 66 4.20 -2.87 -1.96
CA GLY A 66 2.79 -3.00 -2.33
C GLY A 66 1.91 -1.85 -1.82
N ALA A 67 2.10 -1.42 -0.57
CA ALA A 67 1.37 -0.27 -0.02
C ALA A 67 1.68 1.02 -0.79
N ALA A 68 2.95 1.29 -1.09
CA ALA A 68 3.35 2.44 -1.90
C ALA A 68 2.95 2.33 -3.37
N ALA A 69 2.84 1.12 -3.93
CA ALA A 69 2.35 0.91 -5.30
C ALA A 69 0.85 1.14 -5.43
N LEU A 70 0.08 0.74 -4.41
CA LEU A 70 -1.38 0.89 -4.39
C LEU A 70 -1.82 2.31 -4.02
N LEU A 71 -1.11 2.93 -3.07
CA LEU A 71 -1.50 4.20 -2.47
C LEU A 71 -0.57 5.35 -2.86
N GLY A 72 0.58 5.11 -3.49
CA GLY A 72 1.55 6.15 -3.82
C GLY A 72 2.18 6.79 -2.58
N LEU A 73 2.33 8.12 -2.60
CA LEU A 73 2.82 8.93 -1.47
C LEU A 73 2.04 8.68 -0.16
N PRO A 74 0.70 8.61 -0.13
CA PRO A 74 -0.02 8.29 1.09
C PRO A 74 0.28 6.88 1.63
N GLY A 75 0.65 5.92 0.77
CA GLY A 75 1.09 4.59 1.20
C GLY A 75 2.41 4.63 1.97
N ILE A 76 3.33 5.48 1.52
CA ILE A 76 4.60 5.72 2.21
C ILE A 76 4.35 6.38 3.57
N ALA A 77 3.48 7.39 3.63
CA ALA A 77 3.09 8.04 4.87
C ALA A 77 2.39 7.10 5.87
N LEU A 78 1.54 6.19 5.37
CA LEU A 78 0.88 5.16 6.19
C LEU A 78 1.90 4.21 6.83
N VAL A 79 2.86 3.71 6.04
CA VAL A 79 3.93 2.83 6.54
C VAL A 79 4.78 3.56 7.57
N ALA A 80 5.13 4.82 7.31
CA ALA A 80 5.90 5.63 8.25
C ALA A 80 5.14 5.87 9.57
N GLY A 81 3.85 6.18 9.51
CA GLY A 81 3.00 6.35 10.69
C GLY A 81 2.79 5.05 11.50
N LEU A 82 2.68 3.91 10.81
CA LEU A 82 2.66 2.59 11.44
C LEU A 82 3.96 2.30 12.18
N GLN A 83 5.11 2.57 11.55
CA GLN A 83 6.41 2.42 12.20
C GLN A 83 6.53 3.32 13.44
N MET A 84 6.08 4.57 13.37
CA MET A 84 6.00 5.47 14.52
C MET A 84 5.17 4.92 15.68
N THR A 85 4.07 4.22 15.39
CA THR A 85 3.14 3.69 16.42
C THR A 85 3.62 2.37 17.03
N PHE A 86 4.33 1.55 16.25
CA PHE A 86 4.84 0.25 16.71
C PHE A 86 6.23 0.32 17.34
N VAL A 87 7.01 1.37 17.04
CA VAL A 87 8.33 1.61 17.63
C VAL A 87 8.28 2.57 18.83
N SER A 88 7.15 3.26 19.06
CA SER A 88 6.87 4.09 20.26
C SER A 88 6.52 3.28 21.50
#